data_AF-A0A7K4TJC7-F1
#
_entry.id   AF-A0A7K4TJC7-F1
#
_cell.length_a   1.000
_cell.length_b   1.000
_cell.length_c   1.000
_cell.angle_alpha   90.00
_cell.angle_beta   90.00
_cell.angle_gamma   90.00
#
_symmetry.space_group_name_H-M   'P 1'
#
loop_
_entity.id
_entity.type
_entity.pdbx_description
1 polymer ?
#
loop_
_entity_poly.entity_id
_entity_poly.type
_entity_poly.pdbx_seq_one_letter_code
_entity_poly.pdbx_strand_id
1 'polypeptide(L)'
;ALEVPDFKNALKQFQKLVEKVVTQKTKKRLGLYIEDEDEIGYDKFYTTTQTIFGPEVKDRNVKAFFRKISNNLDARTEWCEIFGYFIGESDAMSSQLKEENTVFLVSEKQQITHAVVKRQDVIKGIVKVPHLDFTVTSSQKGVLTIFNNQVIVTQTNFFIIPYLFYFHQDTAWITGCDFLPQLKCVVAVTERTVIVWDYKSKESQNNCFIIKPMENSLLCVCTVTTSDHLAKDNILMGDDKGYVHLLTVTSDHFRLKQCKGKKESQLQVLDSKPFNIVKRKLHNDWAVKVKYISDLNCFGSCSSDSIHSFVLDDIKRLGDNLPVKEFSVPRGVNAFTYCAKAKVIVTGG
;
A
#
# COMPACT_ATOMS: atom_id res chain seq x y z
N ALA A 1 39.15 -0.71 -11.55
CA ALA A 1 37.68 -0.74 -11.65
C ALA A 1 37.32 -2.06 -12.33
N LEU A 2 36.74 -3.01 -11.59
CA LEU A 2 36.23 -4.23 -12.19
C LEU A 2 35.06 -3.85 -13.09
N GLU A 3 35.15 -4.20 -14.38
CA GLU A 3 34.06 -4.04 -15.33
C GLU A 3 32.83 -4.75 -14.77
N VAL A 4 31.83 -3.98 -14.35
CA VAL A 4 30.52 -4.54 -14.02
C VAL A 4 29.96 -5.05 -15.35
N PRO A 5 29.76 -6.37 -15.54
CA PRO A 5 29.18 -6.87 -16.76
C PRO A 5 27.82 -6.21 -16.96
N ASP A 6 27.52 -5.74 -18.18
CA ASP A 6 26.19 -5.22 -18.49
C ASP A 6 25.15 -6.32 -18.21
N PHE A 7 24.45 -6.20 -17.08
CA PHE A 7 23.50 -7.19 -16.59
C PHE A 7 22.42 -7.50 -17.62
N LYS A 8 22.07 -6.51 -18.46
CA LYS A 8 21.14 -6.69 -19.57
C LYS A 8 21.70 -7.64 -20.64
N ASN A 9 23.00 -7.58 -20.90
CA ASN A 9 23.68 -8.50 -21.81
C ASN A 9 23.81 -9.90 -21.20
N ALA A 10 24.14 -9.98 -19.90
CA ALA A 10 24.17 -11.25 -19.16
C ALA A 10 22.82 -11.98 -19.21
N LEU A 11 21.71 -11.27 -18.98
CA LEU A 11 20.36 -11.81 -19.12
C LEU A 11 20.06 -12.34 -20.53
N LYS A 12 20.46 -11.60 -21.58
CA LYS A 12 20.28 -12.05 -22.97
C LYS A 12 21.08 -13.32 -23.28
N GLN A 13 22.29 -13.44 -22.75
CA GLN A 13 23.12 -14.64 -22.91
C GLN A 13 22.51 -15.83 -22.17
N PHE A 14 22.04 -15.60 -20.94
CA PHE A 14 21.36 -16.63 -20.17
C PHE A 14 20.06 -17.08 -20.82
N GLN A 15 19.32 -16.16 -21.43
CA GLN A 15 18.12 -16.48 -22.19
C GLN A 15 18.41 -17.45 -23.33
N LYS A 16 19.43 -17.14 -24.14
CA LYS A 16 19.88 -18.02 -25.23
C LYS A 16 20.34 -19.39 -24.71
N LEU A 17 20.98 -19.45 -23.54
CA LEU A 17 21.42 -20.71 -22.93
C LEU A 17 20.23 -21.60 -22.59
N VAL A 18 19.20 -21.06 -21.94
CA VAL A 18 18.01 -21.83 -21.56
C VAL A 18 17.19 -22.22 -22.78
N GLU A 19 17.03 -21.35 -23.78
CA GLU A 19 16.38 -21.70 -25.05
C GLU A 19 17.06 -22.89 -25.73
N LYS A 20 18.40 -22.95 -25.73
CA LYS A 20 19.16 -24.09 -26.24
C LYS A 20 18.89 -25.37 -25.44
N VAL A 21 18.93 -25.30 -24.10
CA VAL A 21 18.67 -26.46 -23.22
C VAL A 21 17.25 -27.00 -23.41
N VAL A 22 16.24 -26.12 -23.45
CA VAL A 22 14.84 -26.50 -23.68
C VAL A 22 14.69 -27.15 -25.05
N THR A 23 15.25 -26.56 -26.11
CA THR A 23 15.22 -27.13 -27.46
C THR A 23 15.86 -28.52 -27.52
N GLN A 24 17.02 -28.68 -26.87
CA GLN A 24 17.73 -29.96 -26.80
C GLN A 24 16.88 -31.04 -26.09
N LYS A 25 16.29 -30.71 -24.93
CA LYS A 25 15.43 -31.63 -24.17
C LYS A 25 14.14 -31.97 -24.90
N THR A 26 13.55 -31.02 -25.63
CA THR A 26 12.39 -31.26 -26.50
C THR A 26 12.74 -32.24 -27.63
N LYS A 27 13.88 -32.04 -28.32
CA LYS A 27 14.34 -32.98 -29.36
C LYS A 27 14.60 -34.39 -28.81
N LYS A 28 15.18 -34.50 -27.61
CA LYS A 28 15.37 -35.79 -26.91
C LYS A 28 14.04 -36.50 -26.65
N ARG A 29 13.01 -35.79 -26.17
CA ARG A 29 11.68 -36.38 -25.95
C ARG A 29 10.99 -36.85 -27.22
N LEU A 30 11.21 -36.15 -28.33
CA LEU A 30 10.62 -36.50 -29.64
C LEU A 30 11.39 -37.63 -30.36
N GLY A 31 12.47 -38.17 -29.78
CA GLY A 31 13.30 -39.20 -30.42
C GLY A 31 14.09 -38.70 -31.63
N LEU A 32 14.18 -37.38 -31.82
CA LEU A 32 14.84 -36.71 -32.95
C LEU A 32 16.25 -36.23 -32.59
N TYR A 33 16.82 -36.72 -31.49
CA TYR A 33 18.09 -36.26 -30.99
C TYR A 33 19.24 -37.18 -31.40
N ILE A 34 20.26 -36.58 -32.01
CA ILE A 34 21.55 -37.20 -32.29
C ILE A 34 22.52 -36.63 -31.24
N GLU A 35 23.25 -37.50 -30.55
CA GLU A 35 24.29 -37.08 -29.61
C GLU A 35 25.37 -36.30 -30.38
N ASP A 36 25.64 -35.09 -29.89
CA ASP A 36 26.59 -34.13 -30.47
C ASP A 36 27.52 -33.66 -29.35
N GLU A 37 28.77 -33.29 -29.68
CA GLU A 37 29.75 -32.74 -28.72
C GLU A 37 29.23 -31.46 -28.03
N ASP A 38 28.22 -30.83 -28.63
CA ASP A 38 27.56 -29.64 -28.12
C ASP A 38 26.45 -29.87 -27.08
N GLU A 39 26.23 -31.11 -26.62
CA GLU A 39 25.28 -31.42 -25.55
C GLU A 39 25.48 -30.52 -24.31
N ILE A 40 24.41 -29.82 -23.91
CA ILE A 40 24.39 -29.02 -22.68
C ILE A 40 23.89 -29.90 -21.53
N GLY A 41 24.81 -30.61 -20.91
CA GLY A 41 24.61 -31.26 -19.61
C GLY A 41 24.52 -30.25 -18.45
N TYR A 42 24.24 -30.75 -17.25
CA TYR A 42 24.20 -29.91 -16.04
C TYR A 42 25.51 -29.16 -15.82
N ASP A 43 26.65 -29.83 -15.96
CA ASP A 43 27.96 -29.24 -15.69
C ASP A 43 28.26 -28.08 -16.66
N LYS A 44 28.00 -28.28 -17.97
CA LYS A 44 28.15 -27.23 -18.99
C LYS A 44 27.19 -26.05 -18.74
N PHE A 45 25.96 -26.34 -18.32
CA PHE A 45 24.98 -25.32 -17.94
C PHE A 45 25.44 -24.52 -16.71
N TYR A 46 25.94 -25.20 -15.68
CA TYR A 46 26.44 -24.61 -14.45
C TYR A 46 27.65 -23.70 -14.70
N THR A 47 28.68 -24.19 -15.40
CA THR A 47 29.87 -23.39 -15.73
C THR A 47 29.52 -22.17 -16.58
N THR A 48 28.61 -22.31 -17.54
CA THR A 48 28.18 -21.17 -18.37
C THR A 48 27.40 -20.15 -17.55
N THR A 49 26.51 -20.60 -16.65
CA THR A 49 25.77 -19.72 -15.73
C THR A 49 26.71 -18.97 -14.79
N GLN A 50 27.71 -19.65 -14.22
CA GLN A 50 28.75 -19.04 -13.38
C GLN A 50 29.58 -18.01 -14.16
N THR A 51 29.82 -18.25 -15.46
CA THR A 51 30.52 -17.27 -16.31
C THR A 51 29.67 -16.04 -16.59
N ILE A 52 28.35 -16.20 -16.73
CA ILE A 52 27.42 -15.11 -17.05
C ILE A 52 27.16 -14.20 -15.84
N PHE A 53 26.91 -14.78 -14.66
CA PHE A 53 26.48 -14.04 -13.47
C PHE A 53 27.50 -14.03 -12.34
N GLY A 54 28.61 -14.74 -12.47
CA GLY A 54 29.62 -14.85 -11.43
C GLY A 54 29.18 -15.70 -10.23
N PRO A 55 29.98 -15.67 -9.14
CA PRO A 55 29.80 -16.52 -7.96
C PRO A 55 28.55 -16.18 -7.12
N GLU A 56 27.83 -15.12 -7.46
CA GLU A 56 26.62 -14.68 -6.76
C GLU A 56 25.46 -15.67 -6.94
N VAL A 57 25.51 -16.49 -7.98
CA VAL A 57 24.53 -17.54 -8.25
C VAL A 57 24.90 -18.82 -7.49
N LYS A 58 24.10 -19.20 -6.51
CA LYS A 58 24.33 -20.39 -5.67
C LYS A 58 24.06 -21.69 -6.44
N ASP A 59 24.94 -22.69 -6.29
CA ASP A 59 24.83 -24.00 -6.96
C ASP A 59 23.46 -24.66 -6.80
N ARG A 60 22.92 -24.67 -5.57
CA ARG A 60 21.59 -25.23 -5.28
C ARG A 60 20.48 -24.65 -6.15
N ASN A 61 20.55 -23.34 -6.45
CA ASN A 61 19.53 -22.64 -7.23
C ASN A 61 19.67 -23.00 -8.72
N VAL A 62 20.89 -23.04 -9.24
CA VAL A 62 21.16 -23.47 -10.64
C VAL A 62 20.69 -24.91 -10.84
N LYS A 63 20.95 -25.79 -9.87
CA LYS A 63 20.52 -27.18 -9.89
C LYS A 63 19.01 -27.33 -9.90
N ALA A 64 18.31 -26.60 -9.03
CA ALA A 64 16.85 -26.59 -8.97
C ALA A 64 16.25 -26.08 -10.29
N PHE A 65 16.80 -24.97 -10.81
CA PHE A 65 16.39 -24.37 -12.08
C PHE A 65 16.59 -25.32 -13.26
N PHE A 66 17.77 -25.93 -13.38
CA PHE A 66 18.08 -26.88 -14.45
C PHE A 66 17.17 -28.11 -14.42
N ARG A 67 16.86 -28.62 -13.22
CA ARG A 67 15.92 -29.73 -13.03
C ARG A 67 14.51 -29.35 -13.48
N LYS A 68 14.06 -28.14 -13.16
CA LYS A 68 12.74 -27.61 -13.56
C LYS A 68 12.60 -27.54 -15.07
N ILE A 69 13.54 -26.90 -15.77
CA ILE A 69 13.49 -26.79 -17.24
C ILE A 69 13.68 -28.13 -17.95
N SER A 70 14.37 -29.10 -17.33
CA SER A 70 14.56 -30.44 -17.91
C SER A 70 13.32 -31.33 -17.76
N ASN A 71 12.59 -31.18 -16.65
CA ASN A 71 11.46 -32.05 -16.32
C ASN A 71 10.12 -31.48 -16.81
N ASN A 72 9.96 -30.15 -16.84
CA ASN A 72 8.70 -29.49 -17.21
C ASN A 72 8.93 -28.42 -18.29
N LEU A 73 8.92 -28.84 -19.55
CA LEU A 73 9.19 -27.97 -20.70
C LEU A 73 8.10 -26.90 -20.93
N ASP A 74 6.87 -27.14 -20.47
CA ASP A 74 5.73 -26.22 -20.60
C ASP A 74 5.53 -25.32 -19.36
N ALA A 75 6.31 -25.51 -18.30
CA ALA A 75 6.18 -24.70 -17.09
C ALA A 75 6.75 -23.30 -17.32
N ARG A 76 5.94 -22.27 -17.00
CA ARG A 76 6.44 -20.89 -16.90
C ARG A 76 7.60 -20.87 -15.91
N THR A 77 8.78 -20.57 -16.42
CA THR A 77 10.02 -20.50 -15.62
C THR A 77 10.49 -19.05 -15.64
N GLU A 78 10.58 -18.44 -14.47
CA GLU A 78 11.03 -17.06 -14.35
C GLU A 78 12.55 -17.03 -14.12
N TRP A 79 13.26 -16.17 -14.85
CA TRP A 79 14.73 -16.05 -14.78
C TRP A 79 15.24 -15.74 -13.37
N CYS A 80 14.44 -15.06 -12.55
CA CYS A 80 14.79 -14.70 -11.18
C CYS A 80 14.95 -15.92 -10.25
N GLU A 81 14.41 -17.09 -10.62
CA GLU A 81 14.54 -18.33 -9.83
C GLU A 81 15.99 -18.80 -9.67
N ILE A 82 16.87 -18.47 -10.62
CA ILE A 82 18.29 -18.84 -10.52
C ILE A 82 19.02 -18.10 -9.38
N PHE A 83 18.48 -16.95 -8.97
CA PHE A 83 18.96 -16.21 -7.81
C PHE A 83 18.25 -16.64 -6.52
N GLY A 84 17.46 -17.71 -6.54
CA GLY A 84 16.75 -18.22 -5.36
C GLY A 84 15.44 -17.50 -5.04
N TYR A 85 14.94 -16.68 -5.97
CA TYR A 85 13.64 -16.05 -5.86
C TYR A 85 12.53 -17.08 -6.16
N PHE A 86 11.40 -17.06 -5.42
CA PHE A 86 10.27 -17.98 -5.60
C PHE A 86 10.53 -19.49 -5.42
N ILE A 87 11.61 -19.93 -4.74
CA ILE A 87 11.68 -21.33 -4.27
C ILE A 87 10.51 -21.53 -3.30
N GLY A 88 9.52 -22.31 -3.73
CA GLY A 88 8.22 -22.42 -3.06
C GLY A 88 8.33 -22.81 -1.58
N GLU A 89 7.35 -22.34 -0.82
CA GLU A 89 7.13 -22.51 0.63
C GLU A 89 6.97 -23.97 1.12
N SER A 90 7.48 -24.98 0.40
CA SER A 90 7.20 -26.39 0.68
C SER A 90 8.40 -27.18 1.21
N ASP A 91 9.30 -26.58 1.99
CA ASP A 91 10.22 -27.39 2.80
C ASP A 91 10.54 -26.74 4.14
N ALA A 92 10.44 -27.53 5.20
CA ALA A 92 10.69 -27.22 6.60
C ALA A 92 12.18 -26.94 6.93
N MET A 93 12.93 -26.42 5.95
CA MET A 93 14.37 -26.10 6.00
C MET A 93 14.65 -24.62 5.69
N SER A 94 13.71 -23.73 6.02
CA SER A 94 13.93 -22.27 5.93
C SER A 94 14.91 -21.73 6.99
N SER A 95 15.34 -22.55 7.97
CA SER A 95 16.25 -22.13 9.04
C SER A 95 17.71 -21.92 8.62
N GLN A 96 18.10 -22.31 7.41
CA GLN A 96 19.43 -22.05 6.84
C GLN A 96 19.48 -20.85 5.87
N LEU A 97 18.39 -20.08 5.73
CA LEU A 97 18.30 -18.93 4.81
C LEU A 97 19.03 -17.66 5.28
N LYS A 98 20.08 -17.79 6.09
CA LYS A 98 20.81 -16.64 6.70
C LYS A 98 21.89 -16.00 5.85
N GLU A 99 22.02 -16.36 4.57
CA GLU A 99 23.10 -15.83 3.75
C GLU A 99 22.56 -14.99 2.60
N GLU A 100 22.73 -13.68 2.79
CA GLU A 100 22.30 -12.54 1.99
C GLU A 100 22.46 -12.78 0.49
N ASN A 101 21.39 -12.50 -0.26
CA ASN A 101 21.40 -12.48 -1.71
C ASN A 101 21.98 -11.13 -2.14
N THR A 102 23.21 -11.09 -2.67
CA THR A 102 23.91 -9.83 -2.98
C THR A 102 23.40 -9.14 -4.24
N VAL A 103 22.70 -9.88 -5.12
CA VAL A 103 22.22 -9.39 -6.42
C VAL A 103 20.98 -8.51 -6.30
N PHE A 104 20.12 -8.79 -5.32
CA PHE A 104 18.90 -8.05 -5.08
C PHE A 104 18.85 -7.62 -3.62
N LEU A 105 19.03 -6.32 -3.36
CA LEU A 105 18.76 -5.69 -2.07
C LEU A 105 17.24 -5.65 -1.83
N VAL A 106 16.63 -6.81 -1.58
CA VAL A 106 15.23 -6.90 -1.17
C VAL A 106 15.23 -7.18 0.31
N SER A 107 14.73 -6.22 1.10
CA SER A 107 14.49 -6.42 2.53
C SER A 107 13.69 -7.70 2.73
N GLU A 108 14.15 -8.58 3.62
CA GLU A 108 13.40 -9.76 4.03
C GLU A 108 12.00 -9.31 4.47
N LYS A 109 10.95 -10.04 4.04
CA LYS A 109 9.57 -9.73 4.46
C LYS A 109 9.45 -9.97 5.96
N GLN A 110 9.64 -8.92 6.75
CA GLN A 110 9.40 -8.98 8.18
C GLN A 110 7.89 -8.86 8.43
N GLN A 111 7.30 -9.89 9.03
CA GLN A 111 5.92 -9.82 9.49
C GLN A 111 5.86 -8.98 10.77
N ILE A 112 5.16 -7.85 10.71
CA ILE A 112 4.90 -7.03 11.89
C ILE A 112 3.66 -7.61 12.59
N THR A 113 3.86 -8.22 13.76
CA THR A 113 2.76 -8.76 14.58
C THR A 113 2.36 -7.76 15.66
N HIS A 114 1.08 -7.40 15.71
CA HIS A 114 0.50 -6.71 16.87
C HIS A 114 0.01 -7.74 17.87
N ALA A 115 0.42 -7.65 19.14
CA ALA A 115 -0.03 -8.58 20.20
C ALA A 115 -1.57 -8.65 20.34
N VAL A 116 -2.25 -7.55 20.00
CA VAL A 116 -3.71 -7.43 20.01
C VAL A 116 -4.37 -8.16 18.82
N VAL A 117 -3.68 -8.22 17.67
CA VAL A 117 -4.23 -8.75 16.42
C VAL A 117 -3.80 -10.21 16.24
N LYS A 118 -4.59 -11.14 16.79
CA LYS A 118 -4.28 -12.58 16.82
C LYS A 118 -4.37 -13.31 15.47
N ARG A 119 -4.85 -12.65 14.42
CA ARG A 119 -5.07 -13.25 13.07
C ARG A 119 -4.60 -12.27 12.00
N GLN A 120 -4.17 -12.78 10.84
CA GLN A 120 -3.86 -11.97 9.66
C GLN A 120 -4.96 -10.91 9.43
N ASP A 121 -4.53 -9.69 9.13
CA ASP A 121 -5.38 -8.52 9.04
C ASP A 121 -5.09 -7.78 7.74
N VAL A 122 -6.10 -7.07 7.24
CA VAL A 122 -6.05 -6.40 5.94
C VAL A 122 -5.90 -4.91 6.16
N ILE A 123 -4.78 -4.37 5.68
CA ILE A 123 -4.56 -2.93 5.65
C ILE A 123 -5.52 -2.31 4.62
N LYS A 124 -6.32 -1.35 5.09
CA LYS A 124 -7.33 -0.63 4.29
C LYS A 124 -6.82 0.72 3.79
N GLY A 125 -5.94 1.36 4.54
CA GLY A 125 -5.36 2.66 4.19
C GLY A 125 -3.88 2.72 4.53
N ILE A 126 -3.11 3.37 3.66
CA ILE A 126 -1.69 3.70 3.88
C ILE A 126 -1.50 5.14 3.44
N VAL A 127 -1.04 5.99 4.36
CA VAL A 127 -0.79 7.41 4.12
C VAL A 127 0.59 7.76 4.60
N LYS A 128 1.43 8.25 3.68
CA LYS A 128 2.73 8.82 4.02
C LYS A 128 2.56 10.29 4.37
N VAL A 129 3.20 10.73 5.46
CA VAL A 129 3.20 12.12 5.92
C VAL A 129 4.63 12.67 5.79
N PRO A 130 5.00 13.26 4.63
CA PRO A 130 6.40 13.53 4.32
C PRO A 130 7.08 14.50 5.27
N HIS A 131 6.33 15.50 5.77
CA HIS A 131 6.87 16.56 6.64
C HIS A 131 7.17 16.10 8.07
N LEU A 132 6.63 14.96 8.50
CA LEU A 132 6.89 14.37 9.82
C LEU A 132 7.62 13.02 9.73
N ASP A 133 7.97 12.60 8.51
CA ASP A 133 8.67 11.36 8.19
C ASP A 133 8.08 10.09 8.85
N PHE A 134 6.75 9.99 8.85
CA PHE A 134 6.06 8.77 9.27
C PHE A 134 5.02 8.33 8.25
N THR A 135 4.57 7.09 8.42
CA THR A 135 3.51 6.47 7.63
C THR A 135 2.39 6.03 8.57
N VAL A 136 1.16 6.43 8.27
CA VAL A 136 -0.04 5.98 8.98
C VAL A 136 -0.66 4.84 8.21
N THR A 137 -1.04 3.78 8.92
CA THR A 137 -1.83 2.69 8.35
C THR A 137 -3.11 2.49 9.13
N SER A 138 -4.17 2.16 8.40
CA SER A 138 -5.41 1.67 8.99
C SER A 138 -5.67 0.23 8.61
N SER A 139 -6.24 -0.49 9.55
CA SER A 139 -6.55 -1.90 9.41
C SER A 139 -8.03 -2.18 9.49
N GLN A 140 -8.49 -3.21 8.79
CA GLN A 140 -9.88 -3.62 8.81
C GLN A 140 -10.36 -3.96 10.23
N LYS A 141 -9.51 -4.47 11.12
CA LYS A 141 -9.89 -4.77 12.52
C LYS A 141 -9.82 -3.58 13.48
N GLY A 142 -9.84 -2.35 12.97
CA GLY A 142 -9.93 -1.18 13.84
C GLY A 142 -8.61 -0.73 14.44
N VAL A 143 -7.48 -1.13 13.84
CA VAL A 143 -6.14 -0.72 14.27
C VAL A 143 -5.67 0.47 13.43
N LEU A 144 -5.29 1.56 14.09
CA LEU A 144 -4.46 2.61 13.49
C LEU A 144 -3.04 2.46 14.00
N THR A 145 -2.06 2.54 13.11
CA THR A 145 -0.64 2.44 13.48
C THR A 145 0.15 3.56 12.80
N ILE A 146 1.08 4.15 13.54
CA ILE A 146 2.05 5.10 13.01
C ILE A 146 3.42 4.44 12.99
N PHE A 147 3.96 4.31 11.79
CA PHE A 147 5.32 3.84 11.53
C PHE A 147 6.25 5.02 11.35
N ASN A 148 7.29 5.11 12.18
CA ASN A 148 8.35 6.08 11.94
C ASN A 148 9.20 5.57 10.77
N ASN A 149 9.45 6.42 9.76
CA ASN A 149 10.30 6.04 8.63
C ASN A 149 11.79 6.29 8.92
N GLN A 150 12.12 6.89 10.07
CA GLN A 150 13.51 7.07 10.49
C GLN A 150 14.14 5.70 10.83
N VAL A 151 15.19 5.35 10.10
CA VAL A 151 16.04 4.19 10.40
C VAL A 151 16.93 4.55 11.59
N ILE A 152 16.67 3.98 12.76
CA ILE A 152 17.62 4.04 13.89
C ILE A 152 18.62 2.90 13.68
N VAL A 153 19.85 3.25 13.27
CA VAL A 153 20.99 2.33 13.24
C VAL A 153 21.66 2.35 14.61
N THR A 154 21.44 1.34 15.44
CA THR A 154 22.24 1.11 16.66
C THR A 154 23.28 0.02 16.42
N GLN A 155 24.50 0.26 16.91
CA GLN A 155 25.73 -0.46 16.56
C GLN A 155 25.77 -1.96 16.89
N THR A 156 24.76 -2.55 17.55
CA THR A 156 24.89 -3.93 18.04
C THR A 156 23.70 -4.87 17.83
N ASN A 157 22.56 -4.44 17.26
CA ASN A 157 21.52 -5.34 16.75
C ASN A 157 20.49 -4.52 15.97
N PHE A 158 20.06 -5.00 14.81
CA PHE A 158 18.95 -4.44 14.03
C PHE A 158 17.60 -4.67 14.75
N PHE A 159 17.38 -4.03 15.89
CA PHE A 159 16.06 -3.97 16.50
C PHE A 159 15.29 -2.79 15.93
N ILE A 160 14.59 -3.04 14.82
CA ILE A 160 13.52 -2.17 14.36
C ILE A 160 12.35 -2.39 15.33
N ILE A 161 12.04 -1.41 16.19
CA ILE A 161 10.69 -1.28 16.75
C ILE A 161 9.99 -0.23 15.87
N PRO A 162 9.29 -0.63 14.79
CA PRO A 162 8.89 0.31 13.74
C PRO A 162 7.65 1.13 14.10
N TYR A 163 6.89 0.76 15.12
CA TYR A 163 5.66 1.47 15.50
C TYR A 163 5.92 2.41 16.67
N LEU A 164 5.57 3.68 16.50
CA LEU A 164 5.71 4.69 17.54
C LEU A 164 4.47 4.69 18.45
N PHE A 165 3.28 4.54 17.88
CA PHE A 165 2.00 4.52 18.59
C PHE A 165 0.95 3.70 17.81
N TYR A 166 0.01 3.07 18.52
CA TYR A 166 -1.16 2.43 17.92
C TYR A 166 -2.44 2.76 18.68
N PHE A 167 -3.56 2.82 17.96
CA PHE A 167 -4.91 2.95 18.52
C PHE A 167 -5.73 1.74 18.07
N HIS A 168 -6.43 1.10 19.01
CA HIS A 168 -7.30 -0.03 18.74
C HIS A 168 -8.74 0.32 19.08
N GLN A 169 -9.64 0.10 18.13
CA GLN A 169 -11.07 0.16 18.34
C GLN A 169 -11.66 -1.24 18.23
N ASP A 170 -12.12 -1.78 19.36
CA ASP A 170 -12.60 -3.17 19.45
C ASP A 170 -13.85 -3.47 18.60
N THR A 171 -14.58 -2.46 18.12
CA THR A 171 -15.97 -2.60 17.68
C THR A 171 -16.25 -2.23 16.23
N ALA A 172 -15.33 -1.59 15.50
CA ALA A 172 -15.63 -1.05 14.17
C ALA A 172 -14.50 -1.24 13.17
N TRP A 173 -14.87 -1.59 11.93
CA TRP A 173 -13.93 -1.66 10.82
C TRP A 173 -13.53 -0.27 10.36
N ILE A 174 -12.22 -0.03 10.29
CA ILE A 174 -11.71 1.22 9.70
C ILE A 174 -11.59 1.01 8.20
N THR A 175 -12.31 1.83 7.44
CA THR A 175 -12.39 1.76 5.98
C THR A 175 -11.35 2.66 5.30
N GLY A 176 -10.91 3.73 5.97
CA GLY A 176 -9.85 4.60 5.47
C GLY A 176 -9.22 5.46 6.57
N CYS A 177 -8.04 6.01 6.29
CA CYS A 177 -7.38 6.98 7.16
C CYS A 177 -6.63 8.05 6.36
N ASP A 178 -6.43 9.21 6.97
CA ASP A 178 -5.54 10.28 6.48
C ASP A 178 -4.97 11.08 7.66
N PHE A 179 -4.16 12.10 7.37
CA PHE A 179 -3.55 12.97 8.35
C PHE A 179 -4.05 14.41 8.22
N LEU A 180 -4.35 15.03 9.35
CA LEU A 180 -4.81 16.42 9.46
C LEU A 180 -3.60 17.32 9.79
N PRO A 181 -3.07 18.09 8.83
CA PRO A 181 -1.81 18.81 9.01
C PRO A 181 -1.91 19.97 10.01
N GLN A 182 -3.04 20.70 10.06
CA GLN A 182 -3.17 21.85 10.97
C GLN A 182 -3.39 21.38 12.41
N LEU A 183 -4.28 20.40 12.61
CA LEU A 183 -4.58 19.81 13.91
C LEU A 183 -3.50 18.85 14.40
N LYS A 184 -2.66 18.34 13.50
CA LYS A 184 -1.63 17.31 13.76
C LYS A 184 -2.24 16.04 14.34
N CYS A 185 -3.39 15.63 13.82
CA CYS A 185 -4.12 14.44 14.24
C CYS A 185 -4.24 13.45 13.09
N VAL A 186 -4.40 12.18 13.40
CA VAL A 186 -4.84 11.17 12.44
C VAL A 186 -6.36 11.21 12.35
N VAL A 187 -6.89 11.18 11.12
CA VAL A 187 -8.32 10.96 10.88
C VAL A 187 -8.52 9.56 10.33
N ALA A 188 -9.57 8.89 10.78
CA ALA A 188 -10.00 7.62 10.23
C ALA A 188 -11.52 7.58 10.12
N VAL A 189 -12.01 6.81 9.15
CA VAL A 189 -13.43 6.60 8.94
C VAL A 189 -13.77 5.14 9.15
N THR A 190 -14.93 4.91 9.75
CA THR A 190 -15.56 3.59 9.85
C THR A 190 -16.89 3.64 9.11
N GLU A 191 -17.76 2.65 9.29
CA GLU A 191 -19.11 2.67 8.73
C GLU A 191 -19.82 3.99 9.05
N ARG A 192 -20.11 4.32 10.32
CA ARG A 192 -20.93 5.52 10.62
C ARG A 192 -20.28 6.51 11.56
N THR A 193 -18.95 6.47 11.65
CA THR A 193 -18.20 7.36 12.53
C THR A 193 -16.95 7.91 11.87
N VAL A 194 -16.58 9.12 12.26
CA VAL A 194 -15.27 9.71 11.98
C VAL A 194 -14.49 9.71 13.29
N ILE A 195 -13.26 9.19 13.26
CA ILE A 195 -12.34 9.11 14.38
C ILE A 195 -11.26 10.15 14.15
N VAL A 196 -10.99 10.98 15.16
CA VAL A 196 -9.88 11.92 15.17
C VAL A 196 -9.00 11.61 16.36
N TRP A 197 -7.77 11.20 16.09
CA TRP A 197 -6.84 10.70 17.08
C TRP A 197 -5.59 11.59 17.16
N ASP A 198 -5.35 12.15 18.35
CA ASP A 198 -4.10 12.83 18.67
C ASP A 198 -3.04 11.79 19.07
N TYR A 199 -2.17 11.48 18.11
CA TYR A 199 -1.12 10.49 18.27
C TYR A 199 0.04 10.93 19.18
N LYS A 200 0.13 12.22 19.54
CA LYS A 200 1.19 12.74 20.41
C LYS A 200 0.84 12.65 21.89
N SER A 201 -0.43 12.43 22.18
CA SER A 201 -0.88 12.28 23.56
C SER A 201 -0.23 11.03 24.18
N LYS A 202 0.31 11.15 25.40
CA LYS A 202 1.00 10.04 26.09
C LYS A 202 0.02 8.86 26.22
N GLU A 203 0.50 7.61 26.20
CA GLU A 203 -0.33 6.38 26.21
C GLU A 203 -1.45 6.35 27.28
N SER A 204 -1.30 7.07 28.40
CA SER A 204 -2.31 7.18 29.46
C SER A 204 -3.38 8.26 29.24
N GLN A 205 -3.25 9.07 28.19
CA GLN A 205 -4.11 10.20 27.83
C GLN A 205 -4.43 10.20 26.33
N ASN A 206 -4.69 9.03 25.73
CA ASN A 206 -5.09 8.94 24.32
C ASN A 206 -6.32 9.82 24.03
N ASN A 207 -6.08 11.03 23.52
CA ASN A 207 -7.12 11.98 23.17
C ASN A 207 -7.68 11.56 21.80
N CYS A 208 -8.74 10.76 21.86
CA CYS A 208 -9.47 10.28 20.71
C CYS A 208 -10.89 10.84 20.73
N PHE A 209 -11.29 11.45 19.62
CA PHE A 209 -12.62 11.99 19.41
C PHE A 209 -13.36 11.15 18.37
N ILE A 210 -14.59 10.74 18.67
CA ILE A 210 -15.45 9.99 17.76
C ILE A 210 -16.67 10.82 17.44
N ILE A 211 -16.76 11.26 16.19
CA ILE A 211 -17.90 12.00 15.65
C ILE A 211 -18.92 10.99 15.13
N LYS A 212 -20.14 10.99 15.71
CA LYS A 212 -21.23 10.09 15.31
C LYS A 212 -22.61 10.69 15.64
N PRO A 213 -23.69 10.27 14.98
CA PRO A 213 -23.72 9.35 13.84
C PRO A 213 -23.50 10.08 12.52
N MET A 214 -22.78 9.44 11.60
CA MET A 214 -22.83 9.80 10.18
C MET A 214 -24.08 9.18 9.54
N GLU A 215 -24.67 9.84 8.55
CA GLU A 215 -25.92 9.36 7.93
C GLU A 215 -25.73 8.05 7.16
N ASN A 216 -24.71 8.01 6.30
CA ASN A 216 -24.40 6.88 5.41
C ASN A 216 -23.10 6.19 5.83
N SER A 217 -22.80 5.04 5.22
CA SER A 217 -21.60 4.26 5.55
C SER A 217 -20.37 4.86 4.85
N LEU A 218 -19.40 5.39 5.58
CA LEU A 218 -18.19 5.99 5.02
C LEU A 218 -17.19 4.92 4.56
N LEU A 219 -16.68 5.05 3.35
CA LEU A 219 -15.81 4.08 2.69
C LEU A 219 -14.37 4.57 2.55
N CYS A 220 -14.18 5.88 2.37
CA CYS A 220 -12.88 6.47 2.15
C CYS A 220 -12.81 7.89 2.72
N VAL A 221 -11.58 8.34 2.98
CA VAL A 221 -11.31 9.67 3.56
C VAL A 221 -10.05 10.26 2.94
N CYS A 222 -10.04 11.58 2.77
CA CYS A 222 -8.87 12.36 2.37
C CYS A 222 -8.92 13.76 2.98
N THR A 223 -7.79 14.27 3.44
CA THR A 223 -7.65 15.65 3.91
C THR A 223 -7.46 16.61 2.74
N VAL A 224 -8.17 17.74 2.80
CA VAL A 224 -8.08 18.82 1.82
C VAL A 224 -7.11 19.88 2.34
N THR A 225 -5.98 20.06 1.66
CA THR A 225 -4.97 21.07 2.02
C THR A 225 -5.26 22.38 1.28
N THR A 226 -6.10 23.24 1.84
CA THR A 226 -6.28 24.62 1.36
C THR A 226 -5.37 25.58 2.10
N SER A 227 -4.79 26.57 1.41
CA SER A 227 -3.84 27.56 1.96
C SER A 227 -4.43 28.55 2.97
N ASP A 228 -5.76 28.62 3.10
CA ASP A 228 -6.39 29.87 3.52
C ASP A 228 -6.61 30.04 5.03
N HIS A 229 -6.47 29.01 5.87
CA HIS A 229 -6.82 29.14 7.29
C HIS A 229 -5.92 28.35 8.26
N LEU A 230 -5.17 29.08 9.09
CA LEU A 230 -4.19 28.59 10.08
C LEU A 230 -4.75 27.78 11.27
N ALA A 231 -6.01 27.30 11.22
CA ALA A 231 -6.61 26.57 12.33
C ALA A 231 -7.77 25.64 11.92
N LYS A 232 -7.90 25.32 10.63
CA LYS A 232 -9.01 24.52 10.11
C LYS A 232 -8.46 23.44 9.18
N ASP A 233 -8.94 22.22 9.36
CA ASP A 233 -8.74 21.12 8.43
C ASP A 233 -10.08 20.74 7.81
N ASN A 234 -10.07 20.49 6.51
CA ASN A 234 -11.23 20.03 5.76
C ASN A 234 -11.03 18.55 5.43
N ILE A 235 -12.05 17.74 5.71
CA ILE A 235 -12.04 16.29 5.55
C ILE A 235 -13.04 15.93 4.46
N LEU A 236 -12.54 15.35 3.38
CA LEU A 236 -13.33 14.82 2.27
C LEU A 236 -13.59 13.33 2.52
N MET A 237 -14.84 12.87 2.35
CA MET A 237 -15.22 11.48 2.59
C MET A 237 -16.17 10.98 1.51
N GLY A 238 -16.04 9.72 1.11
CA GLY A 238 -16.99 9.04 0.20
C GLY A 238 -17.81 7.99 0.96
N ASP A 239 -19.05 7.77 0.53
CA ASP A 239 -19.96 6.81 1.17
C ASP A 239 -20.55 5.73 0.25
N ASP A 240 -21.29 4.80 0.86
CA ASP A 240 -22.02 3.69 0.25
C ASP A 240 -23.31 4.07 -0.52
N LYS A 241 -23.63 5.35 -0.63
CA LYS A 241 -24.77 5.88 -1.40
C LYS A 241 -24.33 6.79 -2.54
N GLY A 242 -23.03 6.90 -2.79
CA GLY A 242 -22.44 7.72 -3.85
C GLY A 242 -22.40 9.21 -3.53
N TYR A 243 -22.55 9.59 -2.25
CA TYR A 243 -22.32 10.95 -1.81
C TYR A 243 -20.85 11.15 -1.45
N VAL A 244 -20.40 12.37 -1.73
CA VAL A 244 -19.14 12.91 -1.25
C VAL A 244 -19.46 13.99 -0.23
N HIS A 245 -18.84 13.86 0.95
CA HIS A 245 -19.03 14.71 2.11
C HIS A 245 -17.77 15.55 2.34
N LEU A 246 -17.96 16.79 2.72
CA LEU A 246 -16.94 17.71 3.17
C LEU A 246 -17.26 18.15 4.59
N LEU A 247 -16.41 17.74 5.52
CA LEU A 247 -16.50 18.07 6.93
C LEU A 247 -15.38 19.06 7.29
N THR A 248 -15.75 20.24 7.77
CA THR A 248 -14.77 21.20 8.31
C THR A 248 -14.58 20.98 9.80
N VAL A 249 -13.33 20.88 10.22
CA VAL A 249 -12.93 20.66 11.61
C VAL A 249 -11.93 21.73 12.05
N THR A 250 -12.04 22.15 13.29
CA THR A 250 -11.21 23.19 13.92
C THR A 250 -10.79 22.73 15.31
N SER A 251 -9.77 23.38 15.89
CA SER A 251 -9.32 23.07 17.24
C SER A 251 -10.40 23.27 18.30
N ASP A 252 -11.34 24.18 18.07
CA ASP A 252 -12.36 24.55 19.06
C ASP A 252 -13.40 23.45 19.24
N HIS A 253 -13.68 22.68 18.19
CA HIS A 253 -14.55 21.51 18.26
C HIS A 253 -14.03 20.43 19.22
N PHE A 254 -12.70 20.36 19.40
CA PHE A 254 -12.04 19.41 20.30
C PHE A 254 -11.71 20.01 21.67
N ARG A 255 -11.84 21.33 21.84
CA ARG A 255 -11.58 22.04 23.10
C ARG A 255 -12.81 22.15 24.00
N LEU A 256 -13.97 21.61 23.61
CA LEU A 256 -15.16 21.67 24.45
C LEU A 256 -15.17 20.57 25.54
N LYS A 257 -15.06 21.05 26.78
CA LYS A 257 -15.26 20.38 28.08
C LYS A 257 -14.12 19.47 28.54
N GLN A 258 -13.05 20.09 29.03
CA GLN A 258 -12.41 19.57 30.25
C GLN A 258 -13.45 19.62 31.38
N CYS A 259 -14.22 18.55 31.53
CA CYS A 259 -14.98 18.34 32.75
C CYS A 259 -13.99 18.25 33.90
N LYS A 260 -14.15 19.13 34.91
CA LYS A 260 -13.47 19.00 36.20
C LYS A 260 -13.87 17.65 36.81
N GLY A 261 -13.06 16.61 36.62
CA GLY A 261 -13.31 15.31 37.23
C GLY A 261 -12.61 14.14 36.54
N LYS A 262 -11.54 13.66 37.18
CA LYS A 262 -10.86 12.35 37.03
C LYS A 262 -10.20 12.02 35.67
N LYS A 263 -8.88 11.82 35.76
CA LYS A 263 -7.98 11.22 34.77
C LYS A 263 -8.37 9.77 34.51
N GLU A 264 -9.01 9.51 33.39
CA GLU A 264 -8.99 8.22 32.67
C GLU A 264 -8.92 8.55 31.18
N SER A 265 -8.26 7.70 30.39
CA SER A 265 -8.10 7.83 28.93
C SER A 265 -9.49 7.89 28.26
N GLN A 266 -9.99 9.10 28.02
CA GLN A 266 -11.38 9.31 27.63
C GLN A 266 -11.51 9.43 26.12
N LEU A 267 -11.96 8.36 25.50
CA LEU A 267 -12.60 8.40 24.20
C LEU A 267 -13.81 9.34 24.29
N GLN A 268 -13.75 10.48 23.61
CA GLN A 268 -14.80 11.50 23.63
C GLN A 268 -15.73 11.32 22.44
N VAL A 269 -17.00 11.06 22.71
CA VAL A 269 -18.03 10.93 21.69
C VAL A 269 -18.68 12.29 21.45
N LEU A 270 -18.63 12.76 20.21
CA LEU A 270 -19.20 14.03 19.76
C LEU A 270 -20.39 13.75 18.82
N ASP A 271 -21.46 14.53 18.96
CA ASP A 271 -22.57 14.52 17.99
C ASP A 271 -22.09 15.13 16.66
N SER A 272 -22.58 14.63 15.52
CA SER A 272 -22.25 15.13 14.19
C SER A 272 -23.00 16.42 13.84
N LYS A 273 -24.17 16.67 14.45
CA LYS A 273 -25.00 17.87 14.19
C LYS A 273 -24.31 19.24 14.31
N PRO A 274 -23.43 19.52 15.30
CA PRO A 274 -22.76 20.82 15.41
C PRO A 274 -21.66 21.02 14.36
N PHE A 275 -21.30 20.00 13.60
CA PHE A 275 -20.27 20.11 12.57
C PHE A 275 -20.88 20.61 11.26
N ASN A 276 -20.13 21.46 10.55
CA ASN A 276 -20.48 21.88 9.21
C ASN A 276 -20.13 20.76 8.22
N ILE A 277 -21.14 20.00 7.81
CA ILE A 277 -21.01 18.90 6.83
C ILE A 277 -21.78 19.28 5.57
N VAL A 278 -21.04 19.55 4.50
CA VAL A 278 -21.61 19.73 3.16
C VAL A 278 -21.55 18.39 2.45
N LYS A 279 -22.64 17.95 1.81
CA LYS A 279 -22.65 16.68 1.08
C LYS A 279 -23.36 16.82 -0.25
N ARG A 280 -22.89 16.08 -1.26
CA ARG A 280 -23.47 16.06 -2.59
C ARG A 280 -23.41 14.67 -3.18
N LYS A 281 -24.49 14.23 -3.83
CA LYS A 281 -24.52 12.98 -4.59
C LYS A 281 -23.78 13.18 -5.90
N LEU A 282 -22.71 12.43 -6.11
CA LEU A 282 -21.87 12.50 -7.32
C LEU A 282 -21.84 11.19 -8.10
N HIS A 283 -22.17 10.09 -7.46
CA HIS A 283 -22.16 8.76 -8.05
C HIS A 283 -23.50 8.05 -7.84
N ASN A 284 -23.86 7.15 -8.75
CA ASN A 284 -25.04 6.30 -8.59
C ASN A 284 -24.77 5.03 -7.78
N ASP A 285 -23.49 4.71 -7.58
CA ASP A 285 -23.01 3.61 -6.75
C ASP A 285 -22.00 4.14 -5.71
N TRP A 286 -21.36 3.26 -4.94
CA TRP A 286 -20.43 3.60 -3.86
C TRP A 286 -19.33 4.55 -4.31
N ALA A 287 -19.06 5.58 -3.51
CA ALA A 287 -17.91 6.46 -3.68
C ALA A 287 -16.68 5.78 -3.05
N VAL A 288 -16.02 4.93 -3.84
CA VAL A 288 -14.97 3.99 -3.40
C VAL A 288 -13.69 4.71 -2.99
N LYS A 289 -13.35 5.82 -3.66
CA LYS A 289 -12.16 6.61 -3.33
C LYS A 289 -12.39 8.09 -3.55
N VAL A 290 -11.90 8.90 -2.63
CA VAL A 290 -11.81 10.36 -2.75
C VAL A 290 -10.36 10.79 -2.55
N LYS A 291 -9.94 11.85 -3.24
CA LYS A 291 -8.60 12.43 -3.08
C LYS A 291 -8.59 13.89 -3.47
N TYR A 292 -8.00 14.74 -2.65
CA TYR A 292 -7.70 16.11 -3.04
C TYR A 292 -6.34 16.18 -3.74
N ILE A 293 -6.30 16.91 -4.86
CA ILE A 293 -5.11 17.08 -5.69
C ILE A 293 -4.72 18.55 -5.61
N SER A 294 -3.80 18.87 -4.69
CA SER A 294 -3.37 20.25 -4.42
C SER A 294 -2.81 20.95 -5.66
N ASP A 295 -2.10 20.22 -6.53
CA ASP A 295 -1.52 20.76 -7.78
C ASP A 295 -2.58 21.26 -8.79
N LEU A 296 -3.79 20.70 -8.72
CA LEU A 296 -4.92 21.07 -9.59
C LEU A 296 -5.92 21.97 -8.87
N ASN A 297 -5.79 22.13 -7.55
CA ASN A 297 -6.81 22.72 -6.67
C ASN A 297 -8.20 22.08 -6.87
N CYS A 298 -8.23 20.76 -7.12
CA CYS A 298 -9.44 20.00 -7.36
C CYS A 298 -9.51 18.77 -6.46
N PHE A 299 -10.72 18.32 -6.16
CA PHE A 299 -10.96 16.99 -5.62
C PHE A 299 -11.29 16.02 -6.75
N GLY A 300 -10.88 14.77 -6.59
CA GLY A 300 -11.33 13.64 -7.37
C GLY A 300 -12.17 12.70 -6.53
N SER A 301 -13.18 12.08 -7.12
CA SER A 301 -13.92 10.95 -6.54
C SER A 301 -14.21 9.90 -7.60
N CYS A 302 -14.23 8.61 -7.21
CA CYS A 302 -14.50 7.53 -8.13
C CYS A 302 -15.49 6.49 -7.60
N SER A 303 -16.12 5.79 -8.53
CA SER A 303 -17.14 4.77 -8.29
C SER A 303 -17.07 3.66 -9.33
N SER A 304 -17.56 2.48 -8.97
CA SER A 304 -17.76 1.34 -9.87
C SER A 304 -18.88 1.55 -10.89
N ASP A 305 -19.66 2.64 -10.76
CA ASP A 305 -20.65 3.03 -11.77
C ASP A 305 -19.97 3.27 -13.12
N SER A 306 -20.61 2.82 -14.20
CA SER A 306 -20.13 3.00 -15.56
C SER A 306 -20.46 4.36 -16.16
N ILE A 307 -21.45 5.08 -15.61
CA ILE A 307 -21.89 6.38 -16.12
C ILE A 307 -21.14 7.49 -15.39
N HIS A 308 -21.28 7.56 -14.06
CA HIS A 308 -20.62 8.54 -13.21
C HIS A 308 -19.40 7.89 -12.54
N SER A 309 -18.46 7.40 -13.34
CA SER A 309 -17.31 6.60 -12.84
C SER A 309 -16.29 7.44 -12.09
N PHE A 310 -16.02 8.66 -12.57
CA PHE A 310 -15.00 9.54 -12.01
C PHE A 310 -15.43 11.00 -12.11
N VAL A 311 -15.24 11.76 -11.03
CA VAL A 311 -15.51 13.20 -10.97
C VAL A 311 -14.23 13.93 -10.59
N LEU A 312 -13.94 15.05 -11.24
CA LEU A 312 -12.78 15.89 -10.95
C LEU A 312 -13.14 17.38 -11.02
N ASP A 313 -13.32 18.03 -9.87
CA ASP A 313 -13.75 19.44 -9.85
C ASP A 313 -13.26 20.21 -8.62
N ASP A 314 -13.55 21.51 -8.57
CA ASP A 314 -13.27 22.37 -7.41
C ASP A 314 -14.13 21.95 -6.21
N ILE A 315 -13.55 22.00 -5.00
CA ILE A 315 -14.24 21.66 -3.75
C ILE A 315 -15.53 22.47 -3.52
N LYS A 316 -15.59 23.70 -4.04
CA LYS A 316 -16.77 24.58 -3.96
C LYS A 316 -17.99 23.96 -4.64
N ARG A 317 -17.79 23.07 -5.63
CA ARG A 317 -18.86 22.36 -6.33
C ARG A 317 -19.67 21.45 -5.42
N LEU A 318 -19.15 21.05 -4.27
CA LEU A 318 -19.93 20.29 -3.30
C LEU A 318 -21.07 21.13 -2.68
N GLY A 319 -20.96 22.47 -2.67
CA GLY A 319 -21.95 23.35 -2.06
C GLY A 319 -22.89 24.09 -3.04
N ASP A 320 -22.50 24.26 -4.30
CA ASP A 320 -23.21 25.14 -5.25
C ASP A 320 -24.22 24.43 -6.19
N ASN A 321 -24.32 23.08 -6.11
CA ASN A 321 -25.20 22.23 -6.93
C ASN A 321 -25.04 22.37 -8.46
N LEU A 322 -24.03 23.08 -8.96
CA LEU A 322 -23.79 23.27 -10.40
C LEU A 322 -23.20 22.00 -11.02
N PRO A 323 -23.34 21.76 -12.34
CA PRO A 323 -22.79 20.56 -12.98
C PRO A 323 -21.30 20.35 -12.66
N VAL A 324 -20.92 19.10 -12.41
CA VAL A 324 -19.54 18.70 -12.14
C VAL A 324 -18.90 18.10 -13.38
N LYS A 325 -17.58 18.17 -13.49
CA LYS A 325 -16.82 17.47 -14.53
C LYS A 325 -16.74 15.98 -14.21
N GLU A 326 -17.54 15.20 -14.91
CA GLU A 326 -17.62 13.75 -14.78
C GLU A 326 -17.11 13.01 -16.02
N PHE A 327 -16.62 11.80 -15.80
CA PHE A 327 -16.07 10.91 -16.81
C PHE A 327 -16.69 9.53 -16.66
N SER A 328 -17.18 9.00 -17.77
CA SER A 328 -17.67 7.62 -17.88
C SER A 328 -16.52 6.71 -18.30
N VAL A 329 -16.32 5.64 -17.53
CA VAL A 329 -15.35 4.58 -17.83
C VAL A 329 -16.11 3.26 -17.85
N PRO A 330 -16.04 2.49 -18.95
CA PRO A 330 -16.65 1.16 -18.97
C PRO A 330 -16.12 0.31 -17.81
N ARG A 331 -17.03 -0.31 -17.04
CA ARG A 331 -16.75 -1.06 -15.80
C ARG A 331 -16.39 -0.23 -14.55
N GLY A 332 -16.42 1.09 -14.64
CA GLY A 332 -16.20 1.98 -13.51
C GLY A 332 -14.73 2.14 -13.12
N VAL A 333 -14.50 2.83 -11.99
CA VAL A 333 -13.16 3.13 -11.46
C VAL A 333 -13.12 2.85 -9.96
N ASN A 334 -12.21 1.97 -9.56
CA ASN A 334 -12.02 1.55 -8.17
C ASN A 334 -10.94 2.37 -7.45
N ALA A 335 -9.96 2.88 -8.19
CA ALA A 335 -8.89 3.70 -7.66
C ALA A 335 -8.38 4.69 -8.70
N PHE A 336 -7.81 5.80 -8.23
CA PHE A 336 -7.09 6.73 -9.09
C PHE A 336 -5.93 7.38 -8.35
N THR A 337 -5.02 7.97 -9.11
CA THR A 337 -3.97 8.86 -8.62
C THR A 337 -3.57 9.87 -9.69
N TYR A 338 -2.98 10.99 -9.26
CA TYR A 338 -2.45 12.02 -10.15
C TYR A 338 -0.92 12.05 -10.06
N CYS A 339 -0.27 12.14 -11.21
CA CYS A 339 1.17 12.36 -11.32
C CYS A 339 1.44 13.80 -11.74
N ALA A 340 1.92 14.63 -10.82
CA ALA A 340 2.29 16.02 -11.07
C ALA A 340 3.31 16.18 -12.21
N LYS A 341 4.33 15.32 -12.22
CA LYS A 341 5.42 15.36 -13.20
C LYS A 341 4.94 15.08 -14.63
N ALA A 342 4.04 14.12 -14.79
CA ALA A 342 3.49 13.75 -16.10
C ALA A 342 2.23 14.55 -16.46
N LYS A 343 1.60 15.23 -15.49
CA LYS A 343 0.28 15.87 -15.61
C LYS A 343 -0.80 14.88 -16.08
N VAL A 344 -0.75 13.65 -15.58
CA VAL A 344 -1.65 12.56 -15.95
C VAL A 344 -2.40 12.06 -14.72
N ILE A 345 -3.69 11.80 -14.89
CA ILE A 345 -4.50 11.03 -13.95
C ILE A 345 -4.51 9.59 -14.43
N VAL A 346 -4.13 8.67 -13.54
CA VAL A 346 -4.19 7.24 -13.78
C VAL A 346 -5.35 6.68 -12.98
N THR A 347 -6.25 5.97 -13.65
CA THR A 347 -7.36 5.24 -13.05
C THR A 347 -7.08 3.74 -13.09
N GLY A 348 -7.63 3.01 -12.12
CA GLY A 348 -7.63 1.55 -12.06
C GLY A 348 -9.02 1.07 -11.70
N GLY A 349 -9.54 0.09 -12.43
CA GLY A 349 -10.92 -0.39 -12.36
C GLY A 349 -10.97 -1.85 -12.70
#